data_AF-A0A026WFE7-F1
#
_entry.id   AF-A0A026WFE7-F1
#
_cell.length_a   1.000
_cell.length_b   1.000
_cell.length_c   1.000
_cell.angle_alpha   90.00
_cell.angle_beta   90.00
_cell.angle_gamma   90.00
#
_symmetry.space_group_name_H-M   'P 1'
#
loop_
_entity.id
_entity.type
_entity.pdbx_description
1 polymer ?
#
loop_
_entity_poly.entity_id
_entity_poly.type
_entity_poly.pdbx_seq_one_letter_code
_entity_poly.pdbx_strand_id
1 'polypeptide(L)' 'MFFLFLLQKLQTIGEDFCGLDVNTPLGGEEPMGATAVLTFETHLTAVAATSTGDFTVVFVGTNKGHLKKVSAHS' A
#
# COMPACT_ATOMS: atom_id res chain seq x y z
N MET A 1 4.27 23.15 17.75
CA MET A 1 3.78 23.26 16.37
C MET A 1 2.40 22.62 16.35
N PHE A 2 1.33 23.42 16.39
CA PHE A 2 -0.05 22.92 16.34
C PHE A 2 -0.38 22.76 14.85
N PHE A 3 -0.71 21.56 14.38
CA PHE A 3 -1.24 21.38 13.02
C PHE A 3 -2.65 22.00 13.00
N LEU A 4 -2.76 23.22 12.48
CA LEU A 4 -4.04 23.88 12.29
C LEU A 4 -4.64 23.41 10.96
N PHE A 5 -5.66 22.57 11.02
CA PHE A 5 -6.47 22.24 9.86
C PHE A 5 -7.50 23.36 9.62
N LEU A 6 -7.37 24.06 8.51
CA LEU A 6 -8.24 25.15 8.10
C LEU A 6 -9.48 24.60 7.37
N LEU A 7 -10.65 25.11 7.76
CA LEU A 7 -11.92 24.80 7.09
C LEU A 7 -11.94 25.45 5.68
N GLN A 8 -11.95 24.63 4.63
CA GLN A 8 -12.03 25.10 3.24
C GLN A 8 -13.36 24.69 2.58
N LYS A 9 -13.90 25.57 1.72
CA LYS A 9 -14.98 25.23 0.78
C LYS A 9 -14.38 24.53 -0.45
N LEU A 10 -14.16 23.23 -0.34
CA LEU A 10 -13.75 22.38 -1.47
C LEU A 10 -14.99 21.75 -2.11
N GLN A 11 -15.21 22.04 -3.39
CA GLN A 11 -16.38 21.55 -4.12
C GLN A 11 -16.19 20.15 -4.72
N THR A 12 -14.94 19.79 -5.08
CA THR A 12 -14.60 18.47 -5.66
C THR A 12 -13.17 18.08 -5.27
N ILE A 13 -13.01 17.33 -4.18
CA ILE A 13 -11.76 16.57 -3.93
C ILE A 13 -12.03 15.14 -4.42
N GLY A 14 -11.17 14.63 -5.29
CA GLY A 14 -11.19 13.24 -5.73
C GLY A 14 -9.80 12.62 -5.61
N GLU A 15 -9.66 11.39 -6.11
CA GLU A 15 -8.40 10.64 -6.07
C GLU A 15 -7.25 11.35 -6.82
N ASP A 16 -7.58 12.18 -7.80
CA ASP A 16 -6.62 12.96 -8.59
C ASP A 16 -6.24 14.32 -7.95
N PHE A 17 -6.49 14.50 -6.65
CA PHE A 17 -6.16 15.75 -5.97
C PHE A 17 -4.65 15.93 -5.81
N CYS A 18 -4.11 17.01 -6.38
CA CYS A 18 -2.67 17.29 -6.44
C CYS A 18 -2.14 18.22 -5.32
N GLY A 19 -2.93 18.54 -4.29
CA GLY A 19 -2.52 19.40 -3.18
C GLY A 19 -2.96 20.87 -3.31
N LEU A 20 -2.81 21.60 -2.21
CA LEU A 20 -3.11 23.04 -2.07
C LEU A 20 -2.09 23.69 -1.10
N ASP A 21 -1.96 25.01 -1.15
CA ASP A 21 -1.04 25.77 -0.26
C ASP A 21 -1.45 25.73 1.23
N VAL A 22 -2.70 25.35 1.52
CA VAL A 22 -3.23 25.24 2.88
C VAL A 22 -3.27 23.79 3.34
N ASN A 23 -3.13 23.60 4.66
CA ASN A 23 -3.15 22.30 5.35
C ASN A 23 -2.05 21.33 4.88
N THR A 24 -1.07 21.79 4.11
CA THR A 24 0.07 20.98 3.67
C THR A 24 1.24 21.15 4.65
N PRO A 25 1.87 20.05 5.12
CA PRO A 25 1.59 18.64 4.82
C PRO A 25 0.45 18.06 5.68
N LEU A 26 -0.40 17.22 5.07
CA LEU A 26 -1.45 16.46 5.78
C LEU A 26 -0.91 15.11 6.25
N GLY A 27 -1.22 14.74 7.50
CA GLY A 27 -1.06 13.37 8.01
C GLY A 27 -2.45 12.77 8.26
N GLY A 28 -2.83 11.76 7.48
CA GLY A 28 -4.08 11.03 7.69
C GLY A 28 -4.03 10.21 9.00
N GLU A 29 -5.14 10.19 9.74
CA GLU A 29 -5.24 9.43 11.00
C GLU A 29 -5.81 8.02 10.78
N GLU A 30 -6.79 7.88 9.87
CA GLU A 30 -7.41 6.59 9.58
C GLU A 30 -6.53 5.79 8.59
N PRO A 31 -6.06 4.58 8.97
CA PRO A 31 -5.24 3.75 8.10
C PRO A 31 -6.07 3.01 7.05
N MET A 32 -5.41 2.59 5.97
CA MET A 32 -6.00 1.63 5.03
C MET A 32 -5.93 0.21 5.60
N GLY A 33 -7.09 -0.44 5.73
CA GLY A 33 -7.19 -1.86 6.09
C GLY A 33 -6.96 -2.79 4.91
N ALA A 34 -6.32 -3.94 5.14
CA ALA A 34 -6.17 -5.02 4.17
C ALA A 34 -6.16 -6.39 4.87
N THR A 35 -6.70 -7.42 4.21
CA THR A 35 -6.65 -8.81 4.68
C THR A 35 -5.51 -9.55 4.00
N ALA A 36 -4.66 -10.22 4.77
CA ALA A 36 -3.57 -11.01 4.22
C ALA A 36 -4.09 -12.27 3.50
N VAL A 37 -3.73 -12.46 2.24
CA VAL A 37 -4.06 -13.67 1.45
C VAL A 37 -3.16 -14.85 1.84
N LEU A 38 -1.93 -14.55 2.27
CA LEU A 38 -0.92 -15.54 2.64
C LEU A 38 -0.13 -15.06 3.86
N THR A 39 0.19 -15.97 4.76
CA THR A 39 1.07 -15.73 5.91
C THR A 39 2.19 -16.76 5.94
N PHE A 40 3.34 -16.36 6.49
CA PHE A 40 4.52 -17.20 6.61
C PHE A 40 5.10 -17.08 8.01
N GLU A 41 5.56 -18.19 8.58
CA GLU A 41 6.27 -18.18 9.86
C GLU A 41 7.70 -17.63 9.73
N THR A 42 8.26 -17.63 8.52
CA THR A 42 9.57 -17.05 8.23
C THR A 42 9.47 -15.58 7.86
N HIS A 43 10.38 -14.77 8.38
CA HIS A 43 10.44 -13.34 8.07
C HIS A 43 10.71 -13.12 6.57
N LEU A 44 9.80 -12.39 5.92
CA LEU A 44 9.90 -12.01 4.51
C LEU A 44 10.73 -10.74 4.35
N THR A 45 11.54 -10.67 3.30
CA THR A 45 12.54 -9.61 3.09
C THR A 45 12.44 -8.93 1.73
N ALA A 46 11.80 -9.57 0.76
CA ALA A 46 11.62 -9.03 -0.58
C ALA A 46 10.34 -9.59 -1.22
N VAL A 47 9.72 -8.80 -2.10
CA VAL A 47 8.56 -9.19 -2.89
C VAL A 47 8.72 -8.68 -4.33
N ALA A 48 8.33 -9.50 -5.30
CA ALA A 48 8.17 -9.10 -6.69
C ALA A 48 6.95 -9.82 -7.27
N ALA A 49 6.17 -9.15 -8.12
CA ALA A 49 4.99 -9.74 -8.74
C ALA A 49 5.08 -9.60 -10.26
N THR A 50 4.65 -10.63 -10.97
CA THR A 50 4.48 -10.59 -12.41
C THR A 50 3.20 -11.32 -12.78
N SER A 51 2.49 -10.81 -13.77
CA SER A 51 1.40 -11.55 -14.38
C SER A 51 1.95 -12.48 -15.45
N THR A 52 1.43 -13.70 -15.53
CA THR A 52 1.78 -14.68 -16.56
C THR A 52 0.49 -15.36 -16.99
N GLY A 53 0.00 -15.01 -18.19
CA GLY A 53 -1.36 -15.37 -18.61
C GLY A 53 -2.39 -14.79 -17.63
N ASP A 54 -3.30 -15.64 -17.17
CA ASP A 54 -4.41 -15.27 -16.29
C ASP A 54 -4.05 -15.32 -14.79
N PHE A 55 -2.78 -15.58 -14.46
CA PHE A 55 -2.32 -15.70 -13.08
C PHE A 55 -1.34 -14.59 -12.72
N THR A 56 -1.43 -14.14 -11.46
CA THR A 56 -0.36 -13.34 -10.86
C THR A 56 0.56 -14.25 -10.08
N VAL A 57 1.84 -14.21 -10.41
CA VAL A 57 2.89 -14.91 -9.68
C VAL A 57 3.59 -13.91 -8.77
N VAL A 58 3.59 -14.19 -7.48
CA VAL A 58 4.33 -13.44 -6.46
C VAL A 58 5.56 -14.24 -6.03
N PHE A 59 6.72 -13.63 -6.21
CA PHE A 59 8.00 -14.11 -5.71
C PHE A 59 8.28 -13.45 -4.35
N VAL A 60 8.59 -14.26 -3.35
CA VAL A 60 8.81 -13.83 -1.97
C VAL A 60 10.17 -14.32 -1.49
N GLY A 61 11.05 -13.38 -1.12
CA GLY A 61 12.34 -13.67 -0.52
C GLY A 61 12.23 -13.77 1.01
N THR A 62 12.87 -14.78 1.60
CA THR A 62 12.91 -14.98 3.06
C THR A 62 14.28 -14.60 3.64
N ASN A 63 14.32 -14.26 4.92
CA ASN A 63 15.56 -13.98 5.64
C ASN A 63 16.54 -15.17 5.74
N LYS A 64 16.09 -16.38 5.37
CA LYS A 64 16.93 -17.59 5.29
C LYS A 64 17.54 -17.82 3.91
N GLY A 65 17.35 -16.89 2.97
CA GLY A 65 17.87 -17.00 1.60
C GLY A 65 17.04 -17.88 0.67
N HIS A 66 15.82 -18.25 1.05
CA HIS A 66 14.90 -18.97 0.16
C HIS A 66 14.02 -18.03 -0.65
N LEU A 67 13.82 -18.36 -1.93
CA LEU A 67 12.84 -17.73 -2.81
C LEU A 67 11.62 -18.64 -2.95
N LYS A 68 10.43 -18.13 -2.62
CA LYS A 68 9.15 -18.82 -2.77
C LYS A 68 8.37 -18.21 -3.93
N LYS A 69 7.71 -19.05 -4.72
CA LYS A 69 6.79 -18.64 -5.80
C LYS A 69 5.37 -18.97 -5.36
N VAL A 70 4.46 -18.01 -5.43
CA VAL A 70 3.05 -18.22 -5.09
C VAL A 70 2.16 -17.69 -6.19
N SER A 71 1.17 -18.47 -6.60
CA SER A 71 0.12 -18.00 -7.50
C SER A 71 -0.96 -17.29 -6.69
N ALA A 72 -1.12 -15.99 -6.91
CA ALA A 72 -2.27 -15.24 -6.45
C ALA A 72 -3.36 -15.34 -7.52
N HIS A 73 -4.50 -15.91 -7.14
CA HIS A 73 -5.75 -15.79 -7.87
C HIS A 73 -6.63 -14.85 -7.05
N SER A 74 -7.21 -13.84 -7.70
CA SER A 74 -8.17 -12.95 -7.06
C SER A 74 -9.52 -13.62 -6.89
#